data_AF-A0A4Y2LTF7-F1
#
_entry.id   AF-A0A4Y2LTF7-F1
#
_cell.length_a   1.000
_cell.length_b   1.000
_cell.length_c   1.000
_cell.angle_alpha   90.00
_cell.angle_beta   90.00
_cell.angle_gamma   90.00
#
_symmetry.space_group_name_H-M   'P 1'
#
loop_
_entity.id
_entity.type
_entity.pdbx_description
1 polymer ?
#
loop_
_entity_poly.entity_id
_entity_poly.type
_entity_poly.pdbx_seq_one_letter_code
_entity_poly.pdbx_strand_id
1 'polypeptide(L)'
;MDQPRPTYTEVLQSKPVAVSNVPVVSKRDSHAVLLRPKKPSSSEENIKAIENVLTARNSPIRISRIGKVSQGGLIIEAPTDADLKALEAEINCLPDLEDRFTVSRHKRRRTQIIILGVDNAVDKDRLTNGLLAKKPFSGRFKEQSTY
;
A
#
# COMPACT_ATOMS: atom_id res chain seq x y z
N MET A 1 42.79 11.74 -5.85
CA MET A 1 42.92 10.84 -4.69
C MET A 1 42.09 9.62 -5.02
N ASP A 2 42.74 8.61 -5.60
CA ASP A 2 42.12 7.35 -6.05
C ASP A 2 41.89 6.45 -4.83
N GLN A 3 40.64 6.07 -4.55
CA GLN A 3 40.34 5.12 -3.47
C GLN A 3 40.48 3.70 -4.04
N PRO A 4 41.39 2.87 -3.52
CA PRO A 4 41.60 1.54 -4.07
C PRO A 4 40.33 0.69 -3.93
N ARG A 5 39.97 -0.02 -5.02
CA ARG A 5 38.85 -0.96 -5.00
C ARG A 5 39.16 -2.10 -4.03
N PRO A 6 38.23 -2.47 -3.14
CA PRO A 6 38.46 -3.53 -2.18
C PRO A 6 38.61 -4.87 -2.87
N THR A 7 39.48 -5.70 -2.31
CA THR A 7 39.79 -7.03 -2.85
C THR A 7 38.68 -8.01 -2.48
N TYR A 8 38.47 -9.05 -3.29
CA TYR A 8 37.40 -10.05 -3.08
C TYR A 8 37.39 -10.65 -1.66
N THR A 9 38.57 -10.84 -1.06
CA THR A 9 38.73 -11.37 0.30
C THR A 9 38.28 -10.37 1.39
N GLU A 10 38.48 -9.07 1.17
CA GLU A 10 38.02 -8.01 2.10
C GLU A 10 36.50 -7.89 2.09
N VAL A 11 35.87 -8.06 0.93
CA VAL A 11 34.41 -8.06 0.81
C VAL A 11 33.80 -9.23 1.58
N LEU A 12 34.41 -10.42 1.52
CA LEU A 12 33.92 -11.60 2.25
C LEU A 12 34.05 -11.50 3.78
N GLN A 13 35.05 -10.75 4.27
CA GLN A 13 35.26 -10.54 5.71
C GLN A 13 34.53 -9.33 6.27
N SER A 14 34.02 -8.45 5.40
CA SER A 14 33.25 -7.28 5.81
C SER A 14 31.93 -7.71 6.48
N LYS A 15 31.74 -7.33 7.74
CA LYS A 15 30.46 -7.52 8.43
C LYS A 15 29.42 -6.62 7.77
N PRO A 16 28.21 -7.11 7.45
CA PRO A 16 27.19 -6.25 6.86
C PRO A 16 26.91 -5.09 7.82
N VAL A 17 27.06 -3.86 7.31
CA VAL A 17 26.66 -2.65 8.02
C VAL A 17 25.19 -2.83 8.38
N ALA A 18 24.89 -2.80 9.67
CA ALA A 18 23.53 -2.90 10.16
C ALA A 18 22.76 -1.67 9.68
N VAL A 19 22.13 -1.76 8.51
CA VAL A 19 21.11 -0.82 8.09
C VAL A 19 20.04 -0.90 9.16
N SER A 20 19.81 0.19 9.89
CA SER A 20 18.71 0.29 10.84
C SER A 20 17.41 0.25 10.05
N ASN A 21 16.98 -0.95 9.66
CA ASN A 21 15.67 -1.21 9.10
C ASN A 21 14.71 -1.15 10.28
N VAL A 22 14.45 0.07 10.76
CA VAL A 22 13.27 0.35 11.57
C VAL A 22 12.11 -0.04 10.66
N PRO A 23 11.34 -1.09 10.99
CA PRO A 23 10.23 -1.45 10.16
C PRO A 23 9.23 -0.31 10.30
N VAL A 24 9.10 0.52 9.25
CA VAL A 24 8.03 1.50 9.15
C VAL A 24 6.74 0.73 8.90
N VAL A 25 6.28 -0.02 9.91
CA VAL A 25 4.89 -0.42 10.03
C VAL A 25 4.15 0.85 10.38
N SER A 26 3.98 1.72 9.39
CA SER A 26 3.03 2.81 9.52
C SER A 26 1.66 2.13 9.61
N LYS A 27 1.15 1.99 10.83
CA LYS A 27 -0.27 1.80 11.12
C LYS A 27 -1.00 3.06 10.64
N ARG A 28 -0.98 3.32 9.34
CA ARG A 28 -1.90 4.25 8.72
C ARG A 28 -3.12 3.40 8.45
N ASP A 29 -4.19 3.65 9.21
CA ASP A 29 -5.52 3.40 8.72
C ASP A 29 -5.65 4.29 7.48
N SER A 30 -5.27 3.72 6.33
CA SER A 30 -5.20 4.47 5.07
C SER A 30 -6.64 4.65 4.59
N HIS A 31 -7.25 5.78 4.95
CA HIS A 31 -8.49 6.25 4.35
C HIS A 31 -8.18 6.62 2.90
N ALA A 32 -8.26 5.64 2.00
CA ALA A 32 -7.86 5.80 0.61
C ALA A 32 -8.87 5.21 -0.37
N VAL A 33 -9.10 5.95 -1.45
CA VAL A 33 -9.92 5.53 -2.60
C VAL A 33 -9.05 5.41 -3.83
N LEU A 34 -9.32 4.37 -4.60
CA LEU A 34 -8.68 4.10 -5.88
C LEU A 34 -9.67 4.42 -6.99
N LEU A 35 -9.32 5.43 -7.78
CA LEU A 35 -10.01 5.86 -8.96
C LEU A 35 -9.33 5.22 -10.17
N ARG A 36 -10.06 4.39 -10.90
CA ARG A 36 -9.59 3.82 -12.16
C ARG A 36 -10.36 4.47 -13.31
N PRO A 37 -9.70 5.09 -14.28
CA PRO A 37 -10.42 5.63 -15.42
C PRO A 37 -11.00 4.47 -16.24
N LYS A 38 -12.23 4.62 -16.73
CA LYS A 38 -12.89 3.60 -17.55
C LYS A 38 -12.25 3.46 -18.94
N LYS A 39 -11.58 4.52 -19.40
CA LYS A 39 -10.76 4.55 -20.61
C LYS A 39 -9.33 4.89 -20.22
N PRO A 40 -8.29 4.28 -20.83
CA PRO A 40 -6.91 4.61 -20.50
C PRO A 40 -6.64 6.09 -20.81
N SER A 41 -6.07 6.81 -19.84
CA SER A 41 -5.73 8.22 -19.95
C SER A 41 -4.47 8.56 -19.14
N SER A 42 -4.01 9.81 -19.21
CA SER A 42 -2.88 10.26 -18.41
C SER A 42 -3.31 10.53 -16.96
N SER A 43 -2.50 10.08 -15.99
CA SER A 43 -2.75 10.38 -14.58
C SER A 43 -2.70 11.89 -14.30
N GLU A 44 -1.92 12.67 -15.05
CA GLU A 44 -1.80 14.12 -14.83
C GLU A 44 -3.05 14.87 -15.28
N GLU A 45 -3.65 14.46 -16.39
CA GLU A 45 -4.93 15.00 -16.85
C GLU A 45 -6.05 14.68 -15.85
N ASN A 46 -6.06 13.45 -15.33
CA ASN A 46 -7.05 13.02 -14.35
C ASN A 46 -6.90 13.76 -13.01
N ILE A 47 -5.66 14.05 -12.57
CA ILE A 47 -5.41 14.87 -11.37
C ILE A 47 -6.01 16.26 -11.57
N LYS A 48 -5.70 16.92 -12.68
CA LYS A 48 -6.24 18.24 -12.99
C LYS A 48 -7.77 18.25 -13.08
N ALA A 49 -8.36 17.20 -13.64
CA ALA A 49 -9.82 17.08 -13.72
C ALA A 49 -10.46 17.04 -12.33
N ILE A 50 -9.89 16.27 -11.39
CA ILE A 50 -10.38 16.19 -10.02
C ILE A 50 -10.14 17.49 -9.26
N GLU A 51 -8.94 18.06 -9.34
CA GLU A 51 -8.61 19.32 -8.66
C GLU A 51 -9.51 20.47 -9.14
N ASN A 52 -9.74 20.57 -10.45
CA ASN A 52 -10.61 21.59 -11.02
C ASN A 52 -12.05 21.47 -10.53
N VAL A 53 -12.58 20.23 -10.48
CA VAL A 53 -13.92 19.96 -9.96
C VAL A 53 -14.05 20.34 -8.49
N LEU A 54 -13.09 19.91 -7.65
CA LEU A 54 -13.12 20.17 -6.22
C LEU A 54 -13.00 21.67 -5.92
N THR A 55 -12.17 22.38 -6.70
CA THR A 55 -12.01 23.84 -6.61
C THR A 55 -13.26 24.58 -7.06
N ALA A 56 -13.86 24.18 -8.19
CA ALA A 56 -15.05 24.83 -8.74
C ALA A 56 -16.26 24.76 -7.81
N ARG A 57 -16.39 23.68 -7.02
CA ARG A 57 -17.47 23.51 -6.04
C ARG A 57 -17.18 24.09 -4.66
N ASN A 58 -15.98 24.66 -4.43
CA ASN A 58 -15.51 25.01 -3.08
C ASN A 58 -15.71 23.85 -2.08
N SER A 59 -15.39 22.63 -2.53
CA SER A 59 -15.63 21.44 -1.71
C SER A 59 -14.80 21.52 -0.42
N PRO A 60 -15.40 21.29 0.76
CA PRO A 60 -14.68 21.30 2.04
C PRO A 60 -13.79 20.07 2.22
N ILE A 61 -13.71 19.18 1.22
CA ILE A 61 -13.03 17.89 1.33
C ILE A 61 -11.53 18.07 1.42
N ARG A 62 -10.96 17.46 2.46
CA ARG A 62 -9.52 17.50 2.71
C ARG A 62 -8.85 16.29 2.10
N ILE A 63 -7.91 16.54 1.19
CA ILE A 63 -7.05 15.51 0.61
C ILE A 63 -5.67 15.59 1.25
N SER A 64 -5.15 14.44 1.71
CA SER A 64 -3.80 14.32 2.26
C SER A 64 -2.78 14.05 1.17
N ARG A 65 -3.11 13.19 0.20
CA ARG A 65 -2.20 12.79 -0.87
C ARG A 65 -2.96 12.32 -2.10
N ILE A 66 -2.42 12.64 -3.27
CA ILE A 66 -2.81 12.00 -4.54
C ILE A 66 -1.60 11.23 -5.10
N GLY A 67 -1.78 9.93 -5.32
CA GLY A 67 -0.79 9.03 -5.91
C GLY A 67 -1.19 8.62 -7.32
N LYS A 68 -0.21 8.54 -8.23
CA LYS A 68 -0.39 8.05 -9.60
C LYS A 68 -0.39 6.51 -9.63
N VAL A 69 -1.26 5.91 -10.43
CA VAL A 69 -1.36 4.47 -10.68
C VAL A 69 -1.27 4.22 -12.17
N SER A 70 -0.97 2.97 -12.56
CA SER A 70 -0.95 2.55 -13.96
C SER A 70 -2.27 2.85 -14.68
N GLN A 71 -2.18 3.02 -16.01
CA GLN A 71 -3.34 3.30 -16.88
C GLN A 71 -4.11 4.57 -16.49
N GLY A 72 -3.43 5.56 -15.91
CA GLY A 72 -4.04 6.83 -15.50
C GLY A 72 -4.83 6.77 -14.20
N GLY A 73 -4.82 5.65 -13.48
CA GLY A 73 -5.48 5.54 -12.19
C GLY A 73 -4.89 6.48 -11.14
N LEU A 74 -5.68 6.79 -10.11
CA LEU A 74 -5.30 7.65 -8.99
C LEU A 74 -5.65 6.99 -7.65
N ILE A 75 -4.76 7.13 -6.67
CA ILE A 75 -5.05 6.81 -5.26
C ILE A 75 -5.16 8.14 -4.52
N ILE A 76 -6.30 8.42 -3.93
CA ILE A 76 -6.51 9.61 -3.11
C ILE A 76 -6.64 9.19 -1.66
N GLU A 77 -5.78 9.76 -0.81
CA GLU A 77 -5.79 9.57 0.64
C GLU A 77 -6.44 10.78 1.31
N ALA A 78 -7.34 10.52 2.25
CA ALA A 78 -8.00 11.51 3.08
C ALA A 78 -7.52 11.40 4.54
N PRO A 79 -7.57 12.49 5.34
CA PRO A 79 -7.14 12.44 6.73
C PRO A 79 -8.12 11.67 7.63
N THR A 80 -9.41 11.62 7.28
CA THR A 80 -10.45 10.90 8.04
C THR A 80 -11.34 10.05 7.12
N ASP A 81 -12.04 9.06 7.69
CA ASP A 81 -13.04 8.26 6.96
C ASP A 81 -14.25 9.10 6.49
N ALA A 82 -14.58 10.16 7.24
CA ALA A 82 -15.66 11.07 6.89
C ALA A 82 -15.32 11.88 5.63
N ASP A 83 -14.10 12.42 5.56
CA ASP A 83 -13.59 13.11 4.37
C ASP A 83 -13.55 12.17 3.17
N LEU A 84 -13.16 10.90 3.39
CA LEU A 84 -13.14 9.89 2.32
C LEU A 84 -14.55 9.60 1.78
N LYS A 85 -15.54 9.48 2.66
CA LYS A 85 -16.95 9.27 2.26
C LYS A 85 -17.52 10.47 1.53
N ALA A 86 -17.21 11.68 1.98
CA ALA A 86 -17.59 12.90 1.28
C ALA A 86 -16.99 12.93 -0.13
N LEU A 87 -15.72 12.51 -0.27
CA LEU A 87 -15.05 12.42 -1.57
C LEU A 87 -15.69 11.38 -2.49
N GLU A 88 -16.01 10.19 -1.98
CA GLU A 88 -16.73 9.18 -2.74
C GLU A 88 -18.10 9.71 -3.21
N ALA A 89 -18.85 10.38 -2.32
CA ALA A 89 -20.16 10.93 -2.63
C ALA A 89 -20.07 12.05 -3.69
N GLU A 90 -19.07 12.93 -3.60
CA GLU A 90 -18.91 14.02 -4.55
C GLU A 90 -18.52 13.53 -5.94
N ILE A 91 -17.61 12.54 -6.02
CA ILE A 91 -17.23 11.93 -7.29
C ILE A 91 -18.43 11.23 -7.95
N ASN A 92 -19.26 10.53 -7.16
CA ASN A 92 -20.47 9.85 -7.66
C ASN A 92 -21.62 10.83 -7.98
N CYS A 93 -21.64 12.03 -7.40
CA CYS A 93 -22.66 13.04 -7.67
C CYS A 93 -22.41 13.78 -8.99
N LEU A 94 -21.22 13.62 -9.58
CA LEU A 94 -20.79 14.35 -10.75
C LEU A 94 -20.82 13.45 -11.98
N PRO A 95 -21.74 13.68 -12.93
CA PRO A 95 -21.88 12.80 -14.09
C PRO A 95 -20.59 12.72 -14.92
N ASP A 96 -19.83 13.83 -15.05
CA ASP A 96 -18.55 13.80 -15.77
C ASP A 96 -17.51 12.89 -15.10
N LEU A 97 -17.46 12.86 -13.76
CA LEU A 97 -16.50 12.01 -13.05
C LEU A 97 -17.02 10.57 -12.89
N GLU A 98 -18.31 10.38 -12.65
CA GLU A 98 -18.97 9.08 -12.56
C GLU A 98 -18.84 8.29 -13.86
N ASP A 99 -18.99 8.96 -15.02
CA ASP A 99 -18.79 8.32 -16.31
C ASP A 99 -17.33 8.04 -16.60
N ARG A 100 -16.41 8.90 -16.15
CA ARG A 100 -14.97 8.77 -16.44
C ARG A 100 -14.26 7.78 -15.53
N PHE A 101 -14.69 7.61 -14.28
CA PHE A 101 -13.97 6.84 -13.26
C PHE A 101 -14.82 5.73 -12.64
N THR A 102 -14.16 4.63 -12.31
CA THR A 102 -14.67 3.63 -11.39
C THR A 102 -14.02 3.87 -10.03
N VAL A 103 -14.84 4.18 -9.02
CA VAL A 103 -14.39 4.38 -7.64
C VAL A 103 -14.35 3.04 -6.92
N SER A 104 -13.23 2.72 -6.30
CA SER A 104 -13.10 1.53 -5.46
C SER A 104 -12.38 1.88 -4.17
N ARG A 105 -12.96 1.51 -3.03
CA ARG A 105 -12.30 1.73 -1.74
C ARG A 105 -11.08 0.82 -1.65
N HIS A 106 -9.91 1.39 -1.34
CA HIS A 106 -8.69 0.60 -1.26
C HIS A 106 -8.73 -0.27 0.00
N LYS A 107 -9.16 -1.51 -0.15
CA LYS A 107 -9.11 -2.51 0.93
C LYS A 107 -7.69 -3.07 0.96
N ARG A 108 -6.93 -2.78 2.02
CA ARG A 108 -5.64 -3.47 2.25
C ARG A 108 -5.88 -4.96 2.18
N ARG A 109 -5.16 -5.63 1.27
CA ARG A 109 -5.15 -7.09 1.22
C ARG A 109 -4.63 -7.58 2.56
N ARG A 110 -5.41 -8.42 3.24
CA ARG A 110 -4.89 -9.19 4.36
C ARG A 110 -3.97 -10.23 3.76
N THR A 111 -2.66 -9.98 3.81
CA THR A 111 -1.67 -10.95 3.37
C THR A 111 -1.82 -12.20 4.23
N GLN A 112 -2.11 -13.33 3.57
CA GLN A 112 -2.12 -14.66 4.18
C GLN A 112 -1.02 -15.45 3.50
N ILE A 113 -0.21 -16.15 4.29
CA ILE A 113 0.84 -17.04 3.80
C ILE A 113 0.46 -18.45 4.25
N ILE A 114 0.46 -19.37 3.30
CA ILE A 114 0.25 -20.80 3.53
C ILE A 114 1.61 -21.46 3.35
N ILE A 115 2.06 -22.23 4.34
CA ILE A 115 3.31 -22.97 4.31
C ILE A 115 2.95 -24.46 4.23
N LEU A 116 3.36 -25.13 3.15
CA LEU A 116 3.11 -26.55 2.91
C LEU A 116 4.40 -27.35 3.17
N GLY A 117 4.25 -28.64 3.50
CA GLY A 117 5.39 -29.53 3.73
C GLY A 117 6.15 -29.25 5.03
N VAL A 118 5.46 -28.74 6.05
CA VAL A 118 6.03 -28.62 7.40
C VAL A 118 6.08 -30.00 8.03
N ASP A 119 7.23 -30.35 8.60
CA ASP A 119 7.41 -31.60 9.35
C ASP A 119 6.41 -31.66 10.53
N ASN A 120 5.75 -32.80 10.71
CA ASN A 120 4.79 -33.04 11.79
C ASN A 120 5.39 -32.87 13.20
N ALA A 121 6.72 -32.96 13.33
CA ALA A 121 7.43 -32.71 14.58
C ALA A 121 7.56 -31.21 14.93
N VAL A 122 7.21 -30.30 14.01
CA VAL A 122 7.23 -28.86 14.25
C VAL A 122 5.87 -28.43 14.77
N ASP A 123 5.80 -28.12 16.06
CA ASP A 123 4.61 -27.56 16.68
C ASP A 123 4.39 -26.09 16.28
N LYS A 124 3.14 -25.66 16.47
CA LYS A 124 2.67 -24.32 16.12
C LYS A 124 3.46 -23.21 16.80
N ASP A 125 3.79 -23.35 18.07
CA ASP A 125 4.46 -22.31 18.84
C ASP A 125 5.91 -22.15 18.36
N ARG A 126 6.60 -23.26 18.11
CA ARG A 126 7.95 -23.25 17.52
C ARG A 126 7.98 -22.57 16.15
N LEU A 127 7.02 -22.88 15.27
CA LEU A 127 6.92 -22.25 13.94
C LEU A 127 6.58 -20.75 14.05
N THR A 128 5.62 -20.41 14.91
CA THR A 128 5.17 -19.02 15.12
C THR A 128 6.32 -18.17 15.67
N ASN A 129 7.00 -18.66 16.71
CA ASN A 129 8.12 -17.96 17.33
C ASN A 129 9.30 -17.82 16.37
N GLY A 130 9.60 -18.86 15.57
CA GLY A 130 10.63 -18.79 14.52
C GLY A 130 10.32 -17.75 13.45
N LEU A 131 9.06 -17.64 13.02
CA LEU A 131 8.63 -16.64 12.05
C LEU A 131 8.62 -15.22 12.63
N LEU A 132 8.21 -15.05 13.89
CA LEU A 132 8.23 -13.75 14.58
C LEU A 132 9.65 -13.25 14.86
N ALA A 133 10.59 -14.15 15.16
CA ALA A 133 12.01 -13.81 15.33
C ALA A 133 12.62 -13.26 14.02
N LYS A 134 12.03 -13.60 12.87
CA LYS A 134 12.39 -13.05 11.56
C LYS A 134 11.58 -11.77 11.33
N LYS A 135 12.23 -10.62 11.49
CA LYS A 135 11.61 -9.31 11.72
C LYS A 135 10.76 -8.64 10.61
N PRO A 136 10.45 -9.18 9.40
CA PRO A 136 9.38 -8.57 8.60
C PRO A 136 7.97 -9.15 8.90
N PHE A 137 7.81 -10.25 9.65
CA PHE A 137 6.51 -10.91 9.76
C PHE A 137 5.62 -10.32 10.88
N SER A 138 4.51 -9.68 10.50
CA SER A 138 3.51 -9.10 11.41
C SER A 138 2.09 -9.64 11.14
N GLY A 139 1.97 -10.91 10.76
CA GLY A 139 0.69 -11.60 10.49
C GLY A 139 0.08 -12.29 11.72
N ARG A 140 -1.24 -12.53 11.69
CA ARG A 140 -1.95 -13.41 12.66
C ARG A 140 -2.04 -14.83 12.08
N PHE A 141 -1.62 -15.83 12.84
CA PHE A 141 -1.71 -17.25 12.45
C PHE A 141 -3.07 -17.86 12.77
N LYS A 142 -3.61 -18.64 11.85
CA LYS A 142 -4.77 -19.52 12.07
C LYS A 142 -4.47 -20.88 11.45
N GLU A 143 -4.72 -21.92 12.22
CA GLU A 143 -4.62 -23.30 11.78
C GLU A 143 -5.92 -23.69 11.08
N GLN A 144 -5.82 -24.31 9.90
CA GLN A 144 -6.94 -24.93 9.21
C GLN A 144 -6.52 -26.33 8.82
N SER A 145 -7.05 -27.34 9.53
CA SER A 145 -6.96 -28.72 9.07
C SER A 145 -7.95 -28.90 7.92
N THR A 146 -7.43 -29.32 6.77
CA THR A 146 -8.28 -29.83 5.68
C THR A 146 -8.21 -31.34 5.80
N TYR A 147 -9.36 -31.97 6.01
CA TYR A 147 -9.52 -33.43 6.11
C TYR A 147 -9.06 -34.14 4.84
#